data_AF-A0A9N9YL51-F1
#
_entry.id   AF-A0A9N9YL51-F1
#
_cell.length_a   1.000
_cell.length_b   1.000
_cell.length_c   1.000
_cell.angle_alpha   90.00
_cell.angle_beta   90.00
_cell.angle_gamma   90.00
#
_symmetry.space_group_name_H-M   'P 1'
#
loop_
_entity.id
_entity.type
_entity.pdbx_description
1 polymer ?
#
loop_
_entity_poly.entity_id
_entity_poly.type
_entity_poly.pdbx_seq_one_letter_code
_entity_poly.pdbx_strand_id
1 'polypeptide(L)'
;MERMPVELLRNVLQELDPSSLKNVRLASKRCAELATPILFSVIKLVGEGQILSRVPDPQFYPKRSVEFGKLHESIAEVLPLACNATRLVFAPAFYREGFWDDYREYLHDLMEAPVDKDDSDFSEDGSEDGSEGEDEDEDEDEREERRYEARIQAVIARRAARPEVERDQIREAEEHWNLRRQEQEANSERVEASLLELILCINLKEVEIQEWEFSDFGGLHFESYEIDGIRKVSSPTAHHLHLIARCLHKCGRHIEKLNVRALNPEVIQDSPAMRFAFEGLRHLRLDIYHVDSVLEDSSFDHALPKLLEHAGPTLERLELVCGSSWPQLPSRGVHLLGKIFNHKETSKSLSFPNLRSFGLVSLIVSTTSLLEFLTAQPKIAKVEFSYVYLATSGMGWEYLASALPASVETLEVSGRVGHEPIAGFETPIAYNWCADWSYFGRQLLTETGWKGKGAGTTRTQFRRIENSSNEE
;
A
#
# COMPACT_ATOMS: atom_id res chain seq x y z
N MET A 1 -32.80 -23.90 -0.15
CA MET A 1 -31.55 -23.84 -0.96
C MET A 1 -31.56 -24.77 -2.18
N GLU A 2 -32.14 -25.97 -2.13
CA GLU A 2 -32.09 -26.93 -3.26
C GLU A 2 -32.82 -26.50 -4.54
N ARG A 3 -33.73 -25.51 -4.47
CA ARG A 3 -34.48 -24.99 -5.62
C ARG A 3 -33.86 -23.75 -6.29
N MET A 4 -32.77 -23.19 -5.75
CA MET A 4 -32.09 -22.04 -6.39
C MET A 4 -31.23 -22.49 -7.58
N PRO A 5 -31.14 -21.68 -8.65
CA PRO A 5 -30.15 -21.87 -9.70
C PRO A 5 -28.74 -21.87 -9.12
N VAL A 6 -27.90 -22.78 -9.60
CA VAL A 6 -26.53 -23.00 -9.08
C VAL A 6 -25.68 -21.72 -9.15
N GLU A 7 -25.81 -20.96 -10.23
CA GLU A 7 -25.10 -19.71 -10.46
C GLU A 7 -25.49 -18.64 -9.45
N LEU A 8 -26.79 -18.51 -9.17
CA LEU A 8 -27.32 -17.52 -8.23
C LEU A 8 -26.92 -17.88 -6.79
N LEU A 9 -26.93 -19.17 -6.44
CA LEU A 9 -26.44 -19.66 -5.16
C LEU A 9 -24.93 -19.41 -5.02
N ARG A 10 -24.13 -19.69 -6.06
CA ARG A 10 -22.68 -19.43 -6.05
C ARG A 10 -22.38 -17.94 -5.82
N ASN A 11 -23.08 -17.04 -6.50
CA ASN A 11 -22.89 -15.59 -6.32
C ASN A 11 -23.23 -15.16 -4.88
N VAL A 12 -24.33 -15.66 -4.31
CA VAL A 12 -24.67 -15.39 -2.90
C VAL A 12 -23.59 -15.92 -1.95
N LEU A 13 -23.08 -17.13 -2.21
CA LEU A 13 -22.02 -17.72 -1.38
C LEU A 13 -20.69 -16.95 -1.49
N GLN A 14 -20.39 -16.31 -2.61
CA GLN A 14 -19.18 -15.49 -2.77
C GLN A 14 -19.21 -14.20 -1.95
N GLU A 15 -20.39 -13.68 -1.64
CA GLU A 15 -20.58 -12.48 -0.80
C GLU A 15 -20.59 -12.81 0.70
N LEU A 16 -20.67 -14.09 1.07
CA LEU A 16 -20.64 -14.52 2.46
C LEU A 16 -19.22 -14.45 3.00
N ASP A 17 -19.10 -14.03 4.25
CA ASP A 17 -17.83 -14.13 4.96
C ASP A 17 -17.41 -15.61 5.09
N PRO A 18 -16.11 -15.89 5.23
CA PRO A 18 -15.59 -17.26 5.30
C PRO A 18 -16.27 -18.10 6.39
N SER A 19 -16.73 -17.49 7.48
CA SER A 19 -17.41 -18.15 8.60
C SER A 19 -18.82 -18.62 8.23
N SER A 20 -19.58 -17.76 7.56
CA SER A 20 -20.90 -18.10 7.04
C SER A 20 -20.81 -19.17 5.95
N LEU A 21 -19.82 -19.08 5.05
CA LEU A 21 -19.46 -20.14 4.13
C LEU A 21 -19.15 -21.46 4.85
N LYS A 22 -18.63 -21.43 6.10
CA LYS A 22 -18.39 -22.65 6.88
C LYS A 22 -19.64 -23.47 7.06
N ASN A 23 -20.62 -22.77 7.60
CA ASN A 23 -21.83 -23.38 8.09
C ASN A 23 -22.67 -23.82 6.89
N VAL A 24 -22.62 -23.05 5.80
CA VAL A 24 -23.24 -23.44 4.54
C VAL A 24 -22.57 -24.68 3.96
N ARG A 25 -21.23 -24.79 3.96
CA ARG A 25 -20.52 -25.99 3.48
C ARG A 25 -20.99 -27.26 4.20
N LEU A 26 -21.25 -27.18 5.50
CA LEU A 26 -21.69 -28.31 6.31
C LEU A 26 -23.20 -28.64 6.16
N ALA A 27 -23.98 -27.72 5.59
CA ALA A 27 -25.44 -27.86 5.52
C ALA A 27 -25.92 -28.93 4.53
N SER A 28 -25.18 -29.18 3.44
CA SER A 28 -25.51 -30.23 2.46
C SER A 28 -24.34 -30.53 1.53
N LYS A 29 -24.37 -31.69 0.85
CA LYS A 29 -23.37 -32.06 -0.18
C LYS A 29 -23.28 -31.01 -1.31
N ARG A 30 -24.42 -30.47 -1.75
CA ARG A 30 -24.48 -29.45 -2.80
C ARG A 30 -23.90 -28.11 -2.35
N CYS A 31 -24.17 -27.71 -1.10
CA CYS A 31 -23.53 -26.53 -0.53
C CYS A 31 -22.04 -26.75 -0.31
N ALA A 32 -21.62 -27.97 0.05
CA ALA A 32 -20.21 -28.32 0.15
C ALA A 32 -19.49 -28.19 -1.19
N GLU A 33 -20.06 -28.73 -2.27
CA GLU A 33 -19.51 -28.65 -3.63
C GLU A 33 -19.38 -27.21 -4.14
N LEU A 34 -20.26 -26.30 -3.72
CA LEU A 34 -20.24 -24.90 -4.17
C LEU A 34 -19.40 -23.98 -3.27
N ALA A 35 -19.43 -24.18 -1.95
CA ALA A 35 -18.69 -23.38 -0.99
C ALA A 35 -17.20 -23.76 -0.92
N THR A 36 -16.86 -25.04 -1.14
CA THR A 36 -15.47 -25.52 -1.05
C THR A 36 -14.53 -24.81 -2.03
N PRO A 37 -14.84 -24.68 -3.34
CA PRO A 37 -13.99 -23.93 -4.27
C PRO A 37 -13.84 -22.45 -3.89
N ILE A 38 -14.87 -21.82 -3.31
CA ILE A 38 -14.82 -20.43 -2.85
C ILE A 38 -13.86 -20.31 -1.65
N LEU A 39 -13.93 -21.26 -0.71
CA LEU A 39 -13.06 -21.33 0.45
C LEU A 39 -11.58 -21.63 0.10
N PHE A 40 -11.31 -22.31 -1.02
CA PHE A 40 -9.96 -22.63 -1.52
C PHE A 40 -9.49 -21.73 -2.68
N SER A 41 -10.21 -20.64 -2.97
CA SER A 41 -9.91 -19.74 -4.09
C SER A 41 -8.61 -18.91 -3.90
N VAL A 42 -8.06 -18.90 -2.68
CA VAL A 42 -6.90 -18.08 -2.30
C VAL A 42 -5.81 -18.94 -1.66
N ILE A 43 -4.58 -18.83 -2.17
CA ILE A 43 -3.37 -19.41 -1.55
C ILE A 43 -2.54 -18.28 -0.95
N LYS A 44 -2.11 -18.44 0.30
CA LYS A 44 -1.24 -17.48 0.98
C LYS A 44 0.15 -18.10 1.15
N LEU A 45 1.16 -17.48 0.58
CA LEU A 45 2.57 -17.82 0.79
C LEU A 45 3.15 -16.78 1.73
N VAL A 46 3.34 -17.14 2.99
CA VAL A 46 3.70 -16.21 4.06
C VAL A 46 5.05 -16.52 4.69
N GLY A 47 5.67 -15.53 5.31
CA GLY A 47 6.84 -15.69 6.16
C GLY A 47 6.51 -16.14 7.58
N GLU A 48 7.51 -16.65 8.28
CA GLU A 48 7.45 -16.81 9.74
C GLU A 48 7.33 -15.42 10.40
N GLY A 49 6.47 -15.31 11.44
CA GLY A 49 6.31 -14.07 12.22
C GLY A 49 5.55 -12.93 11.53
N GLN A 50 5.15 -13.08 10.26
CA GLN A 50 4.41 -12.02 9.58
C GLN A 50 3.00 -11.84 10.13
N ILE A 51 2.66 -10.57 10.41
CA ILE A 51 1.29 -10.16 10.72
C ILE A 51 0.59 -9.83 9.41
N LEU A 52 -0.47 -10.58 9.11
CA LEU A 52 -1.35 -10.23 8.00
C LEU A 52 -2.29 -9.11 8.45
N SER A 53 -1.82 -7.87 8.33
CA SER A 53 -2.63 -6.68 8.60
C SER A 53 -3.84 -6.57 7.65
N ARG A 54 -5.01 -6.37 8.26
CA ARG A 54 -6.29 -5.92 7.64
C ARG A 54 -6.95 -6.86 6.62
N VAL A 55 -7.05 -8.14 6.93
CA VAL A 55 -8.26 -8.90 6.57
C VAL A 55 -8.84 -9.39 7.89
N PRO A 56 -10.10 -9.05 8.27
CA PRO A 56 -10.71 -9.64 9.46
C PRO A 56 -10.61 -11.16 9.32
N ASP A 57 -9.79 -11.78 10.16
CA ASP A 57 -9.49 -13.20 10.08
C ASP A 57 -10.34 -13.95 11.10
N PRO A 58 -11.46 -14.58 10.70
CA PRO A 58 -12.11 -15.55 11.55
C PRO A 58 -11.27 -16.83 11.52
N GLN A 59 -10.63 -17.08 12.65
CA GLN A 59 -9.90 -18.29 13.01
C GLN A 59 -10.52 -19.58 12.40
N PHE A 60 -9.63 -20.51 12.00
CA PHE A 60 -9.92 -21.91 11.64
C PHE A 60 -10.57 -22.20 10.28
N TYR A 61 -9.90 -21.91 9.16
CA TYR A 61 -10.10 -22.71 7.95
C TYR A 61 -8.80 -23.04 7.23
N PRO A 62 -8.74 -24.08 6.36
CA PRO A 62 -7.52 -24.45 5.66
C PRO A 62 -7.24 -23.45 4.53
N LYS A 63 -7.02 -22.18 4.90
CA LYS A 63 -6.04 -21.33 4.27
C LYS A 63 -4.73 -22.04 4.60
N ARG A 64 -4.17 -22.83 3.68
CA ARG A 64 -2.78 -23.23 3.84
C ARG A 64 -1.96 -21.98 3.60
N SER A 65 -1.78 -21.20 4.66
CA SER A 65 -0.62 -20.34 4.79
C SER A 65 0.57 -21.29 4.74
N VAL A 66 1.23 -21.33 3.59
CA VAL A 66 2.44 -22.13 3.44
C VAL A 66 3.58 -21.19 3.71
N GLU A 67 4.46 -21.59 4.63
CA GLU A 67 5.72 -20.89 4.82
C GLU A 67 6.50 -20.94 3.51
N PHE A 68 6.71 -19.79 2.88
CA PHE A 68 7.25 -19.75 1.51
C PHE A 68 8.62 -20.44 1.42
N GLY A 69 9.50 -20.24 2.41
CA GLY A 69 10.81 -20.89 2.49
C GLY A 69 10.75 -22.42 2.56
N LYS A 70 9.60 -22.98 2.95
CA LYS A 70 9.33 -24.43 3.05
C LYS A 70 8.27 -24.90 2.06
N LEU A 71 7.96 -24.10 1.02
CA LEU A 71 6.95 -24.45 0.02
C LEU A 71 7.25 -25.82 -0.61
N HIS A 72 8.53 -26.11 -0.85
CA HIS A 72 8.97 -27.38 -1.42
C HIS A 72 8.68 -28.62 -0.56
N GLU A 73 8.55 -28.46 0.75
CA GLU A 73 8.17 -29.55 1.66
C GLU A 73 6.65 -29.77 1.66
N SER A 74 5.90 -28.69 1.46
CA SER A 74 4.43 -28.68 1.54
C SER A 74 3.73 -28.87 0.18
N ILE A 75 4.47 -28.78 -0.94
CA ILE A 75 3.89 -28.67 -2.27
C ILE A 75 3.01 -29.88 -2.65
N ALA A 76 3.47 -31.10 -2.33
CA ALA A 76 2.71 -32.33 -2.61
C ALA A 76 1.33 -32.34 -1.93
N GLU A 77 1.22 -31.71 -0.76
CA GLU A 77 -0.04 -31.62 -0.05
C GLU A 77 -0.90 -30.45 -0.56
N VAL A 78 -0.29 -29.38 -1.07
CA VAL A 78 -0.95 -28.15 -1.54
C VAL A 78 -1.57 -28.33 -2.92
N LEU A 79 -0.85 -28.96 -3.86
CA LEU A 79 -1.27 -29.07 -5.26
C LEU A 79 -2.69 -29.65 -5.46
N PRO A 80 -3.11 -30.73 -4.77
CA PRO A 80 -4.46 -31.29 -4.96
C PRO A 80 -5.59 -30.33 -4.58
N LEU A 81 -5.31 -29.37 -3.69
CA LEU A 81 -6.25 -28.37 -3.21
C LEU A 81 -6.20 -27.09 -4.05
N ALA A 82 -5.05 -26.82 -4.66
CA ALA A 82 -4.72 -25.60 -5.36
C ALA A 82 -5.45 -25.43 -6.71
N CYS A 83 -5.95 -26.51 -7.33
CA CYS A 83 -6.57 -26.46 -8.66
C CYS A 83 -7.76 -25.49 -8.80
N ASN A 84 -8.43 -25.15 -7.69
CA ASN A 84 -9.54 -24.19 -7.68
C ASN A 84 -9.12 -22.76 -7.27
N ALA A 85 -7.85 -22.56 -6.92
CA ALA A 85 -7.33 -21.26 -6.54
C ALA A 85 -7.21 -20.34 -7.75
N THR A 86 -7.65 -19.11 -7.58
CA THR A 86 -7.56 -18.04 -8.58
C THR A 86 -6.71 -16.86 -8.11
N ARG A 87 -6.34 -16.85 -6.83
CA ARG A 87 -5.60 -15.75 -6.20
C ARG A 87 -4.41 -16.27 -5.41
N LEU A 88 -3.26 -15.64 -5.61
CA LEU A 88 -2.05 -15.86 -4.82
C LEU A 88 -1.76 -14.60 -4.01
N VAL A 89 -1.72 -14.73 -2.69
CA VAL A 89 -1.22 -13.69 -1.79
C VAL A 89 0.20 -14.06 -1.39
N PHE A 90 1.13 -13.17 -1.69
CA PHE A 90 2.56 -13.39 -1.58
C PHE A 90 3.16 -12.39 -0.61
N ALA A 91 3.57 -12.90 0.55
CA ALA A 91 4.19 -12.13 1.60
C ALA A 91 5.24 -13.03 2.29
N PRO A 92 6.31 -13.48 1.62
CA PRO A 92 7.31 -14.27 2.32
C PRO A 92 8.13 -13.38 3.27
N ALA A 93 8.65 -13.98 4.34
CA ALA A 93 9.68 -13.34 5.15
C ALA A 93 10.94 -13.25 4.29
N PHE A 94 11.53 -12.06 4.22
CA PHE A 94 12.76 -11.84 3.47
C PHE A 94 13.84 -11.43 4.46
N TYR A 95 14.64 -12.41 4.90
CA TYR A 95 15.73 -12.18 5.85
C TYR A 95 16.90 -11.50 5.14
N ARG A 96 16.87 -10.17 5.14
CA ARG A 96 17.85 -9.34 4.45
C ARG A 96 19.20 -9.34 5.16
N GLU A 97 20.27 -9.33 4.38
CA GLU A 97 21.61 -8.96 4.86
C GLU A 97 21.66 -7.48 5.30
N GLY A 98 22.44 -7.17 6.32
CA GLY A 98 22.60 -5.80 6.85
C GLY A 98 21.39 -5.25 7.61
N PHE A 99 20.29 -5.99 7.77
CA PHE A 99 19.13 -5.53 8.57
C PHE A 99 19.53 -5.10 9.99
N TRP A 100 20.36 -5.89 10.66
CA TRP A 100 20.80 -5.60 12.03
C TRP A 100 21.79 -4.44 12.12
N ASP A 101 22.56 -4.19 11.06
CA ASP A 101 23.45 -3.05 10.98
C ASP A 101 22.64 -1.76 10.83
N ASP A 102 21.67 -1.73 9.92
CA ASP A 102 20.72 -0.62 9.77
C ASP A 102 19.90 -0.40 11.06
N TYR A 103 19.51 -1.47 11.77
CA TYR A 103 18.81 -1.33 13.05
C TYR A 103 19.69 -0.66 14.11
N ARG A 104 20.98 -1.04 14.19
CA ARG A 104 21.94 -0.41 15.10
C ARG A 104 22.21 1.04 14.73
N GLU A 105 22.31 1.36 13.44
CA GLU A 105 22.44 2.73 12.94
C GLU A 105 21.20 3.56 13.30
N TYR A 106 20.00 3.01 13.09
CA TYR A 106 18.75 3.64 13.53
C TYR A 106 18.74 3.92 15.04
N LEU A 107 19.16 2.95 15.88
CA LEU A 107 19.25 3.16 17.32
C LEU A 107 20.24 4.28 17.69
N HIS A 108 21.36 4.39 16.96
CA HIS A 108 22.32 5.45 17.14
C HIS A 108 21.76 6.82 16.72
N ASP A 109 21.13 6.90 15.55
CA ASP A 109 20.48 8.12 15.05
C ASP A 109 19.38 8.59 16.00
N LEU A 110 18.62 7.65 16.58
CA LEU A 110 17.58 7.95 17.55
C LEU A 110 18.15 8.63 18.80
N MET A 111 19.37 8.32 19.23
CA MET A 111 20.03 8.98 20.36
C MET A 111 20.36 10.45 20.07
N GLU A 112 20.60 10.79 18.80
CA GLU A 112 20.95 12.15 18.36
C GLU A 112 19.73 12.96 17.89
N ALA A 113 18.60 12.29 17.63
CA ALA A 113 17.38 12.90 17.15
C ALA A 113 16.74 13.82 18.22
N PRO A 114 16.24 15.02 17.83
CA PRO A 114 15.46 15.86 18.73
C PRO A 114 14.22 15.11 19.24
N VAL A 115 13.74 15.48 20.43
CA VAL A 115 12.50 14.94 20.98
C VAL A 115 11.35 15.82 20.47
N ASP A 116 10.46 15.24 19.69
CA ASP A 116 9.26 15.94 19.24
C ASP A 116 8.20 15.97 20.37
N LYS A 117 7.32 16.97 20.36
CA LYS A 117 6.24 17.10 21.36
C LYS A 117 5.36 15.85 21.44
N ASP A 118 5.10 15.22 20.30
CA ASP A 118 4.32 13.98 20.23
C ASP A 118 5.05 12.78 20.86
N ASP A 119 6.39 12.75 20.89
CA ASP A 119 7.17 11.69 21.54
C ASP A 119 7.07 11.76 23.07
N SER A 120 6.86 12.97 23.61
CA SER A 120 6.77 13.23 25.04
C SER A 120 5.44 12.78 25.66
N ASP A 121 4.37 12.68 24.85
CA ASP A 121 3.03 12.29 25.28
C ASP A 121 2.86 10.78 25.48
N PHE A 122 3.75 9.97 24.90
CA PHE A 122 3.75 8.49 25.05
C PHE A 122 4.53 7.98 26.26
N SER A 123 5.13 8.86 27.07
CA SER A 123 5.76 8.49 28.35
C SER A 123 4.72 8.31 29.46
N GLU A 124 3.66 7.55 29.17
CA GLU A 124 2.64 7.14 30.14
C GLU A 124 3.10 5.84 30.83
N ASP A 125 4.25 5.90 31.51
CA ASP A 125 4.59 4.91 32.54
C ASP A 125 4.77 5.67 33.84
N GLY A 126 3.73 5.57 34.66
CA GLY A 126 3.61 6.30 35.91
C GLY A 126 4.73 5.96 36.89
N SER A 127 5.40 7.01 37.34
CA SER A 127 5.62 7.17 38.77
C SER A 127 5.03 8.51 39.18
N GLU A 128 3.73 8.51 39.48
CA GLU A 128 3.22 9.24 40.65
C GLU A 128 3.93 8.65 41.89
N ASP A 129 5.23 8.84 42.03
CA ASP A 129 5.88 8.67 43.32
C ASP A 129 5.75 10.02 44.00
N GLY A 130 4.83 10.07 44.96
CA GLY A 130 4.49 11.22 45.76
C GLY A 130 5.66 11.67 46.62
N SER A 131 6.60 12.40 46.03
CA SER A 131 7.39 13.36 46.79
C SER A 131 6.55 14.61 46.97
N GLU A 132 5.68 14.57 47.97
CA GLU A 132 5.11 15.73 48.64
C GLU A 132 6.24 16.73 48.95
N GLY A 133 6.30 17.77 48.13
CA GLY A 133 7.05 19.00 48.34
C GLY A 133 6.16 20.12 47.83
N GLU A 134 5.05 20.34 48.52
CA GLU A 134 4.11 21.43 48.26
C GLU A 134 4.79 22.78 48.51
N ASP A 135 5.49 23.29 47.50
CA ASP A 135 5.68 24.73 47.35
C ASP A 135 4.43 25.25 46.63
N GLU A 136 3.40 25.62 47.42
CA GLU A 136 2.11 26.16 46.96
C GLU A 136 2.22 27.54 46.28
N ASP A 137 3.44 28.06 46.07
CA ASP A 137 3.72 29.40 45.56
C ASP A 137 4.21 29.44 44.09
N GLU A 138 4.28 28.30 43.40
CA GLU A 138 4.73 28.23 42.00
C GLU A 138 3.57 28.35 41.00
N ASP A 139 3.74 29.21 40.00
CA ASP A 139 2.79 29.45 38.92
C ASP A 139 2.51 28.15 38.13
N GLU A 140 1.25 27.94 37.70
CA GLU A 140 0.80 26.73 37.00
C GLU A 140 1.62 26.46 35.72
N ASP A 141 2.00 27.54 35.03
CA ASP A 141 2.84 27.51 33.83
C ASP A 141 4.26 26.95 34.12
N GLU A 142 4.86 27.28 35.27
CA GLU A 142 6.22 26.81 35.66
C GLU A 142 6.22 25.32 36.09
N ARG A 143 5.08 24.81 36.56
CA ARG A 143 4.90 23.38 36.87
C ARG A 143 4.71 22.56 35.60
N GLU A 144 3.96 23.09 34.62
CA GLU A 144 3.79 22.45 33.32
C GLU A 144 5.11 22.39 32.54
N GLU A 145 5.91 23.47 32.56
CA GLU A 145 7.23 23.52 31.92
C GLU A 145 8.20 22.48 32.51
N ARG A 146 8.30 22.37 33.85
CA ARG A 146 9.14 21.33 34.48
C ARG A 146 8.70 19.90 34.17
N ARG A 147 7.38 19.65 34.09
CA ARG A 147 6.85 18.33 33.69
C ARG A 147 7.22 18.01 32.24
N TYR A 148 7.11 19.00 31.36
CA TYR A 148 7.50 18.86 29.95
C TYR A 148 9.01 18.59 29.79
N GLU A 149 9.85 19.33 30.50
CA GLU A 149 11.31 19.10 30.51
C GLU A 149 11.67 17.72 31.07
N ALA A 150 11.02 17.28 32.14
CA ALA A 150 11.23 15.95 32.72
C ALA A 150 10.87 14.82 31.73
N ARG A 151 9.78 14.97 30.97
CA ARG A 151 9.40 14.02 29.91
C ARG A 151 10.43 13.97 28.80
N ILE A 152 10.93 15.12 28.35
CA ILE A 152 12.01 15.18 27.35
C ILE A 152 13.25 14.45 27.84
N GLN A 153 13.68 14.70 29.08
CA GLN A 153 14.85 14.03 29.66
C GLN A 153 14.65 12.52 29.80
N ALA A 154 13.44 12.08 30.17
CA ALA A 154 13.10 10.65 30.22
C ALA A 154 13.17 9.99 28.84
N VAL A 155 12.69 10.66 27.78
CA VAL A 155 12.81 10.18 26.40
C VAL A 155 14.27 10.09 25.97
N ILE A 156 15.08 11.12 26.23
CA ILE A 156 16.52 11.12 25.91
C ILE A 156 17.24 9.98 26.65
N ALA A 157 16.99 9.82 27.95
CA ALA A 157 17.59 8.76 28.75
C ALA A 157 17.18 7.37 28.27
N ARG A 158 15.90 7.18 27.90
CA ARG A 158 15.39 5.93 27.32
C ARG A 158 16.07 5.62 25.98
N ARG A 159 16.17 6.60 25.08
CA ARG A 159 16.85 6.47 23.78
C ARG A 159 18.33 6.11 23.96
N ALA A 160 19.01 6.76 24.89
CA ALA A 160 20.42 6.50 25.19
C ALA A 160 20.67 5.11 25.81
N ALA A 161 19.74 4.59 26.62
CA ALA A 161 19.88 3.28 27.27
C ALA A 161 19.49 2.10 26.36
N ARG A 162 18.59 2.32 25.39
CA ARG A 162 18.00 1.27 24.54
C ARG A 162 19.04 0.37 23.85
N PRO A 163 20.14 0.86 23.25
CA PRO A 163 21.14 0.01 22.61
C PRO A 163 21.79 -1.01 23.57
N GLU A 164 22.03 -0.62 24.83
CA GLU A 164 22.61 -1.52 25.83
C GLU A 164 21.57 -2.51 26.37
N VAL A 165 20.35 -2.04 26.62
CA VAL A 165 19.23 -2.87 27.11
C VAL A 165 18.87 -3.97 26.12
N GLU A 166 18.83 -3.65 24.83
CA GLU A 166 18.44 -4.59 23.77
C GLU A 166 19.60 -5.43 23.25
N ARG A 167 20.86 -5.17 23.65
CA ARG A 167 22.06 -5.79 23.05
C ARG A 167 22.02 -7.31 22.99
N ASP A 168 21.64 -7.95 24.09
CA ASP A 168 21.64 -9.42 24.17
C ASP A 168 20.48 -10.02 23.34
N GLN A 169 19.33 -9.35 23.31
CA GLN A 169 18.19 -9.72 22.45
C GLN A 169 18.52 -9.56 20.96
N ILE A 170 19.17 -8.45 20.58
CA ILE A 170 19.66 -8.20 19.22
C ILE A 170 20.61 -9.31 18.79
N ARG A 171 21.55 -9.71 19.65
CA ARG A 171 22.51 -10.78 19.32
C ARG A 171 21.80 -12.11 19.05
N GLU A 172 20.88 -12.52 19.93
CA GLU A 172 20.13 -13.78 19.75
C GLU A 172 19.23 -13.74 18.51
N ALA A 173 18.58 -12.60 18.27
CA ALA A 173 17.75 -12.38 17.10
C ALA A 173 18.58 -12.39 15.81
N GLU A 174 19.77 -11.80 15.81
CA GLU A 174 20.69 -11.80 14.66
C GLU A 174 21.23 -13.19 14.33
N GLU A 175 21.57 -14.00 15.33
CA GLU A 175 21.95 -15.40 15.13
C GLU A 175 20.80 -16.19 14.47
N HIS A 176 19.57 -16.04 14.98
CA HIS A 176 18.41 -16.69 14.39
C HIS A 176 18.14 -16.19 12.96
N TRP A 177 18.22 -14.87 12.74
CA TRP A 177 18.04 -14.25 11.42
C TRP A 177 19.02 -14.78 10.38
N ASN A 178 20.31 -14.88 10.76
CA ASN A 178 21.35 -15.38 9.88
C ASN A 178 21.14 -16.85 9.52
N LEU A 179 20.70 -17.67 10.49
CA LEU A 179 20.32 -19.05 10.22
C LEU A 179 19.17 -19.13 9.21
N ARG A 180 18.11 -18.33 9.41
CA ARG A 180 16.96 -18.28 8.50
C ARG A 180 17.32 -17.79 7.10
N ARG A 181 18.21 -16.81 6.99
CA ARG A 181 18.76 -16.35 5.71
C ARG A 181 19.48 -17.48 4.98
N GLN A 182 20.35 -18.22 5.68
CA GLN A 182 21.06 -19.37 5.08
C GLN A 182 20.09 -20.47 4.63
N GLU A 183 19.05 -20.76 5.41
CA GLU A 183 17.98 -21.68 5.01
C GLU A 183 17.25 -21.20 3.75
N GLN A 184 16.91 -19.90 3.68
CA GLN A 184 16.26 -19.29 2.52
C GLN A 184 17.12 -19.40 1.26
N GLU A 185 18.41 -19.13 1.35
CA GLU A 185 19.36 -19.25 0.24
C GLU A 185 19.51 -20.71 -0.22
N ALA A 186 19.72 -21.64 0.73
CA ALA A 186 19.88 -23.07 0.45
C ALA A 186 18.62 -23.72 -0.16
N ASN A 187 17.44 -23.17 0.13
CA ASN A 187 16.17 -23.68 -0.37
C ASN A 187 15.64 -22.94 -1.61
N SER A 188 16.27 -21.83 -2.01
CA SER A 188 15.78 -20.91 -3.04
C SER A 188 15.37 -21.59 -4.35
N GLU A 189 16.23 -22.43 -4.93
CA GLU A 189 15.94 -23.15 -6.19
C GLU A 189 14.77 -24.14 -6.06
N ARG A 190 14.73 -24.87 -4.94
CA ARG A 190 13.65 -25.85 -4.66
C ARG A 190 12.31 -25.14 -4.45
N VAL A 191 12.33 -24.01 -3.76
CA VAL A 191 11.16 -23.16 -3.54
C VAL A 191 10.68 -22.55 -4.86
N GLU A 192 11.58 -22.03 -5.70
CA GLU A 192 11.21 -21.52 -7.04
C GLU A 192 10.59 -22.63 -7.91
N ALA A 193 11.18 -23.83 -7.93
CA ALA A 193 10.62 -24.97 -8.66
C ALA A 193 9.21 -25.34 -8.18
N SER A 194 8.99 -25.30 -6.87
CA SER A 194 7.68 -25.60 -6.26
C SER A 194 6.65 -24.49 -6.52
N LEU A 195 7.09 -23.24 -6.58
CA LEU A 195 6.25 -22.10 -6.97
C LEU A 195 5.83 -22.20 -8.45
N LEU A 196 6.74 -22.62 -9.32
CA LEU A 196 6.43 -22.90 -10.73
C LEU A 196 5.38 -24.01 -10.86
N GLU A 197 5.57 -25.12 -10.15
CA GLU A 197 4.62 -26.24 -10.13
C GLU A 197 3.24 -25.78 -9.63
N LEU A 198 3.22 -24.98 -8.56
CA LEU A 198 1.99 -24.38 -8.04
C LEU A 198 1.29 -23.53 -9.10
N ILE A 199 2.00 -22.58 -9.72
CA ILE A 199 1.45 -21.66 -10.73
C ILE A 199 0.91 -22.43 -11.96
N LEU A 200 1.54 -23.53 -12.35
CA LEU A 200 1.06 -24.36 -13.46
C LEU A 200 -0.28 -25.04 -13.14
N CYS A 201 -0.47 -25.47 -11.90
CA CYS A 201 -1.65 -26.22 -11.45
C CYS A 201 -2.85 -25.34 -11.09
N ILE A 202 -2.64 -24.08 -10.73
CA ILE A 202 -3.72 -23.16 -10.36
C ILE A 202 -4.27 -22.40 -11.56
N ASN A 203 -5.54 -22.00 -11.50
CA ASN A 203 -6.14 -21.10 -12.49
C ASN A 203 -5.91 -19.64 -12.07
N LEU A 204 -4.64 -19.24 -11.94
CA LEU A 204 -4.25 -17.95 -11.40
C LEU A 204 -4.80 -16.79 -12.23
N LYS A 205 -5.51 -15.87 -11.56
CA LYS A 205 -6.02 -14.63 -12.13
C LYS A 205 -5.49 -13.40 -11.42
N GLU A 206 -5.19 -13.51 -10.14
CA GLU A 206 -4.82 -12.39 -9.28
C GLU A 206 -3.58 -12.72 -8.45
N VAL A 207 -2.64 -11.78 -8.40
CA VAL A 207 -1.52 -11.78 -7.47
C VAL A 207 -1.61 -10.54 -6.59
N GLU A 208 -1.52 -10.73 -5.28
CA GLU A 208 -1.29 -9.66 -4.31
C GLU A 208 0.06 -9.89 -3.64
N ILE A 209 0.99 -8.95 -3.80
CA ILE A 209 2.24 -8.90 -3.05
C ILE A 209 2.03 -7.95 -1.89
N GLN A 210 2.05 -8.48 -0.67
CA GLN A 210 1.86 -7.65 0.52
C GLN A 210 3.18 -7.05 0.98
N GLU A 211 3.05 -6.00 1.76
CA GLU A 211 4.14 -5.41 2.50
C GLU A 211 4.65 -6.40 3.54
N TRP A 212 5.96 -6.40 3.76
CA TRP A 212 6.57 -7.26 4.75
C TRP A 212 6.46 -6.63 6.14
N GLU A 213 5.42 -6.96 6.89
CA GLU A 213 5.18 -6.44 8.24
C GLU A 213 5.63 -7.44 9.32
N PHE A 214 6.36 -6.96 10.32
CA PHE A 214 6.60 -7.67 11.59
C PHE A 214 6.41 -6.67 12.73
N SER A 215 5.70 -7.08 13.79
CA SER A 215 5.62 -6.29 15.04
C SER A 215 6.68 -6.73 16.05
N ASP A 216 7.07 -8.00 15.99
CA ASP A 216 7.94 -8.62 16.98
C ASP A 216 8.88 -9.61 16.32
N PHE A 217 10.16 -9.57 16.69
CA PHE A 217 11.12 -10.58 16.28
C PHE A 217 12.19 -10.78 17.35
N GLY A 218 12.44 -12.03 17.74
CA GLY A 218 13.47 -12.34 18.73
C GLY A 218 13.23 -11.70 20.10
N GLY A 219 11.98 -11.40 20.45
CA GLY A 219 11.61 -10.72 21.69
C GLY A 219 11.77 -9.19 21.67
N LEU A 220 12.18 -8.62 20.53
CA LEU A 220 12.18 -7.18 20.29
C LEU A 220 10.83 -6.76 19.69
N HIS A 221 10.28 -5.66 20.20
CA HIS A 221 9.09 -5.01 19.66
C HIS A 221 9.53 -3.87 18.75
N PHE A 222 8.92 -3.77 17.57
CA PHE A 222 9.23 -2.73 16.60
C PHE A 222 7.97 -1.96 16.25
N GLU A 223 8.05 -0.64 16.38
CA GLU A 223 6.96 0.24 15.92
C GLU A 223 7.04 0.41 14.40
N SER A 224 5.90 0.61 13.73
CA SER A 224 5.83 0.58 12.26
C SER A 224 6.72 1.63 11.58
N TYR A 225 6.92 2.80 12.21
CA TYR A 225 7.79 3.84 11.68
C TYR A 225 9.29 3.51 11.82
N GLU A 226 9.68 2.70 12.81
CA GLU A 226 11.06 2.24 12.98
C GLU A 226 11.44 1.34 11.81
N ILE A 227 10.51 0.43 11.45
CA ILE A 227 10.63 -0.45 10.31
C ILE A 227 10.69 0.35 9.01
N ASP A 228 9.91 1.43 8.90
CA ASP A 228 9.98 2.33 7.76
C ASP A 228 11.32 3.07 7.65
N GLY A 229 11.95 3.43 8.78
CA GLY A 229 13.31 3.95 8.81
C GLY A 229 14.33 2.98 8.21
N ILE A 230 14.23 1.70 8.58
CA ILE A 230 15.16 0.61 8.21
C ILE A 230 14.94 0.10 6.77
N ARG A 231 13.72 0.22 6.24
CA ARG A 231 13.35 -0.23 4.88
C ARG A 231 13.90 0.63 3.74
N LYS A 232 14.44 1.82 4.03
CA LYS A 232 14.89 2.81 3.04
C LYS A 232 15.84 2.26 1.97
N VAL A 233 16.61 1.21 2.28
CA VAL A 233 17.67 0.70 1.39
C VAL A 233 17.24 -0.51 0.55
N SER A 234 16.13 -1.19 0.85
CA SER A 234 15.67 -2.34 0.05
C SER A 234 14.18 -2.65 0.23
N SER A 235 13.41 -2.65 -0.86
CA SER A 235 12.02 -3.11 -0.84
C SER A 235 11.94 -4.62 -1.14
N PRO A 236 11.52 -5.47 -0.18
CA PRO A 236 11.37 -6.90 -0.42
C PRO A 236 10.24 -7.19 -1.43
N THR A 237 9.26 -6.31 -1.54
CA THR A 237 8.11 -6.50 -2.45
C THR A 237 8.51 -6.39 -3.91
N ALA A 238 9.52 -5.58 -4.24
CA ALA A 238 10.11 -5.57 -5.57
C ALA A 238 10.79 -6.91 -5.89
N HIS A 239 11.58 -7.48 -4.96
CA HIS A 239 12.21 -8.79 -5.17
C HIS A 239 11.16 -9.88 -5.43
N HIS A 240 10.08 -9.87 -4.64
CA HIS A 240 8.94 -10.77 -4.82
C HIS A 240 8.27 -10.60 -6.19
N LEU A 241 8.11 -9.37 -6.64
CA LEU A 241 7.55 -9.07 -7.96
C LEU A 241 8.41 -9.67 -9.07
N HIS A 242 9.74 -9.52 -9.02
CA HIS A 242 10.64 -10.12 -10.00
C HIS A 242 10.58 -11.65 -10.00
N LEU A 243 10.50 -12.27 -8.82
CA LEU A 243 10.36 -13.72 -8.70
C LEU A 243 9.05 -14.21 -9.32
N ILE A 244 7.92 -13.57 -8.97
CA ILE A 244 6.61 -13.92 -9.53
C ILE A 244 6.60 -13.72 -11.04
N ALA A 245 7.14 -12.60 -11.54
CA ALA A 245 7.23 -12.32 -12.96
C ALA A 245 8.02 -13.40 -13.72
N ARG A 246 9.17 -13.83 -13.17
CA ARG A 246 9.95 -14.95 -13.71
C ARG A 246 9.14 -16.25 -13.76
N CYS A 247 8.37 -16.54 -12.72
CA CYS A 247 7.57 -17.75 -12.66
C CYS A 247 6.41 -17.72 -13.66
N LEU A 248 5.68 -16.61 -13.74
CA LEU A 248 4.61 -16.40 -14.73
C LEU A 248 5.13 -16.56 -16.16
N HIS A 249 6.27 -15.94 -16.46
CA HIS A 249 6.91 -16.01 -17.77
C HIS A 249 7.33 -17.45 -18.11
N LYS A 250 7.99 -18.17 -17.20
CA LYS A 250 8.35 -19.59 -17.39
C LYS A 250 7.12 -20.48 -17.61
N CYS A 251 6.02 -20.18 -16.93
CA CYS A 251 4.77 -20.93 -17.06
C CYS A 251 3.92 -20.50 -18.28
N GLY A 252 4.27 -19.41 -18.96
CA GLY A 252 3.46 -18.83 -20.03
C GLY A 252 2.06 -18.41 -19.56
N ARG A 253 1.92 -17.99 -18.29
CA ARG A 253 0.64 -17.64 -17.67
C ARG A 253 0.53 -16.14 -17.48
N HIS A 254 -0.52 -15.54 -18.04
CA HIS A 254 -0.90 -14.15 -17.75
C HIS A 254 -1.86 -14.10 -16.56
N ILE A 255 -1.85 -12.98 -15.86
CA ILE A 255 -2.78 -12.67 -14.78
C ILE A 255 -3.62 -11.46 -15.17
N GLU A 256 -4.84 -11.38 -14.64
CA GLU A 256 -5.75 -10.26 -14.89
C GLU A 256 -5.53 -9.13 -13.88
N LYS A 257 -5.04 -9.45 -12.67
CA LYS A 257 -4.93 -8.50 -11.56
C LYS A 257 -3.61 -8.61 -10.84
N LEU A 258 -2.97 -7.45 -10.61
CA LEU A 258 -1.76 -7.33 -9.82
C LEU A 258 -1.92 -6.21 -8.79
N ASN A 259 -1.69 -6.55 -7.52
CA ASN A 259 -1.60 -5.58 -6.42
C ASN A 259 -0.22 -5.72 -5.77
N VAL A 260 0.55 -4.64 -5.72
CA VAL A 260 1.88 -4.64 -5.10
C VAL A 260 1.91 -3.55 -4.03
N ARG A 261 2.11 -3.95 -2.78
CA ARG A 261 2.24 -3.02 -1.65
C ARG A 261 3.69 -2.62 -1.38
N ALA A 262 3.89 -1.45 -0.78
CA ALA A 262 5.18 -0.91 -0.37
C ALA A 262 6.31 -1.07 -1.42
N LEU A 263 5.99 -0.80 -2.67
CA LEU A 263 6.86 -0.94 -3.83
C LEU A 263 7.82 0.23 -3.89
N ASN A 264 9.12 -0.02 -3.80
CA ASN A 264 10.12 0.98 -4.17
C ASN A 264 10.33 0.92 -5.71
N PRO A 265 9.98 1.97 -6.47
CA PRO A 265 10.14 2.00 -7.92
C PRO A 265 11.59 1.88 -8.38
N GLU A 266 12.55 2.28 -7.54
CA GLU A 266 13.95 2.39 -7.89
C GLU A 266 14.63 1.04 -8.12
N VAL A 267 14.11 0.00 -7.47
CA VAL A 267 14.66 -1.36 -7.55
C VAL A 267 13.98 -2.21 -8.62
N ILE A 268 13.03 -1.64 -9.39
CA ILE A 268 12.31 -2.34 -10.45
C ILE A 268 13.15 -2.40 -11.72
N GLN A 269 13.28 -3.61 -12.28
CA GLN A 269 14.06 -3.85 -13.49
C GLN A 269 13.17 -4.07 -14.71
N ASP A 270 13.59 -3.50 -15.83
CA ASP A 270 12.99 -3.74 -17.15
C ASP A 270 13.53 -5.04 -17.77
N SER A 271 12.96 -6.18 -17.38
CA SER A 271 13.34 -7.51 -17.88
C SER A 271 12.22 -8.14 -18.73
N PRO A 272 12.53 -9.12 -19.61
CA PRO A 272 11.50 -9.82 -20.40
C PRO A 272 10.40 -10.45 -19.54
N ALA A 273 10.76 -11.01 -18.38
CA ALA A 273 9.80 -11.58 -17.45
C ALA A 273 8.87 -10.53 -16.83
N MET A 274 9.43 -9.36 -16.47
CA MET A 274 8.65 -8.24 -15.94
C MET A 274 7.70 -7.67 -16.99
N ARG A 275 8.16 -7.49 -18.23
CA ARG A 275 7.30 -7.07 -19.36
C ARG A 275 6.14 -8.05 -19.55
N PHE A 276 6.44 -9.35 -19.61
CA PHE A 276 5.44 -10.41 -19.72
C PHE A 276 4.41 -10.40 -18.58
N ALA A 277 4.86 -10.16 -17.34
CA ALA A 277 3.96 -10.11 -16.18
C ALA A 277 2.98 -8.93 -16.22
N PHE A 278 3.31 -7.87 -16.96
CA PHE A 278 2.44 -6.71 -17.17
C PHE A 278 1.48 -6.91 -18.35
N GLU A 279 1.75 -7.85 -19.25
CA GLU A 279 0.85 -8.20 -20.35
C GLU A 279 -0.41 -8.91 -19.85
N GLY A 280 -1.57 -8.48 -20.34
CA GLY A 280 -2.86 -9.09 -19.99
C GLY A 280 -3.49 -8.55 -18.71
N LEU A 281 -2.80 -7.66 -17.99
CA LEU A 281 -3.35 -6.99 -16.81
C LEU A 281 -4.57 -6.16 -17.18
N ARG A 282 -5.65 -6.35 -16.41
CA ARG A 282 -6.88 -5.54 -16.44
C ARG A 282 -6.97 -4.63 -15.21
N HIS A 283 -6.41 -5.06 -14.08
CA HIS A 283 -6.38 -4.28 -12.84
C HIS A 283 -4.95 -4.23 -12.29
N LEU A 284 -4.44 -3.01 -12.08
CA LEU A 284 -3.14 -2.78 -11.49
C LEU A 284 -3.29 -1.82 -10.31
N ARG A 285 -2.80 -2.23 -9.13
CA ARG A 285 -2.61 -1.38 -7.96
C ARG A 285 -1.15 -1.37 -7.57
N LEU A 286 -0.56 -0.18 -7.51
CA LEU A 286 0.81 0.05 -7.06
C LEU A 286 0.76 0.94 -5.82
N ASP A 287 1.14 0.38 -4.68
CA ASP A 287 1.36 1.12 -3.44
C ASP A 287 2.85 1.49 -3.40
N ILE A 288 3.20 2.69 -3.86
CA ILE A 288 4.57 3.21 -3.96
C ILE A 288 5.05 3.68 -2.59
N TYR A 289 6.18 3.10 -2.18
CA TYR A 289 6.97 3.51 -1.03
C TYR A 289 8.15 4.35 -1.53
N HIS A 290 8.47 5.46 -0.85
CA HIS A 290 9.42 6.49 -1.28
C HIS A 290 9.03 7.25 -2.55
N VAL A 291 8.11 8.20 -2.39
CA VAL A 291 7.63 9.08 -3.46
C VAL A 291 8.68 10.07 -3.97
N ASP A 292 9.79 10.26 -3.25
CA ASP A 292 10.86 11.21 -3.62
C ASP A 292 11.41 10.93 -5.03
N SER A 293 11.42 9.66 -5.42
CA SER A 293 11.83 9.24 -6.76
C SER A 293 10.94 9.80 -7.89
N VAL A 294 9.72 10.26 -7.56
CA VAL A 294 8.70 10.83 -8.45
C VAL A 294 8.71 12.37 -8.43
N LEU A 295 9.62 12.99 -7.68
CA LEU A 295 9.78 14.44 -7.65
C LEU A 295 10.26 15.01 -8.98
N GLU A 296 9.88 16.26 -9.26
CA GLU A 296 10.30 17.00 -10.45
C GLU A 296 11.82 16.95 -10.66
N ASP A 297 12.57 17.30 -9.61
CA ASP A 297 14.04 17.38 -9.61
C ASP A 297 14.74 16.02 -9.49
N SER A 298 14.00 14.93 -9.30
CA SER A 298 14.58 13.58 -9.23
C SER A 298 15.24 13.22 -10.57
N SER A 299 16.51 12.84 -10.53
CA SER A 299 17.24 12.31 -11.68
C SER A 299 17.02 10.81 -11.90
N PHE A 300 16.17 10.17 -11.07
CA PHE A 300 15.99 8.74 -11.08
C PHE A 300 15.27 8.25 -12.36
N ASP A 301 15.81 7.20 -12.97
CA ASP A 301 15.24 6.61 -14.19
C ASP A 301 14.41 5.35 -13.88
N HIS A 302 13.08 5.47 -13.94
CA HIS A 302 12.14 4.41 -13.55
C HIS A 302 11.96 3.35 -14.63
N ALA A 303 11.95 2.06 -14.30
CA ALA A 303 11.51 1.03 -15.25
C ALA A 303 9.99 1.04 -15.49
N LEU A 304 9.22 1.58 -14.53
CA LEU A 304 7.75 1.57 -14.54
C LEU A 304 7.10 2.10 -15.83
N PRO A 305 7.49 3.25 -16.41
CA PRO A 305 6.89 3.71 -17.67
C PRO A 305 6.94 2.66 -18.79
N LYS A 306 8.09 1.99 -18.95
CA LYS A 306 8.26 0.94 -19.97
C LYS A 306 7.40 -0.28 -19.66
N LEU A 307 7.33 -0.70 -18.40
CA LEU A 307 6.49 -1.84 -17.99
C LEU A 307 5.00 -1.54 -18.18
N LEU A 308 4.57 -0.31 -17.91
CA LEU A 308 3.19 0.12 -18.09
C LEU A 308 2.77 0.17 -19.56
N GLU A 309 3.68 0.42 -20.50
CA GLU A 309 3.39 0.29 -21.93
C GLU A 309 2.92 -1.13 -22.29
N HIS A 310 3.46 -2.17 -21.64
CA HIS A 310 3.03 -3.57 -21.84
C HIS A 310 1.65 -3.87 -21.24
N ALA A 311 1.25 -3.19 -20.16
CA ALA A 311 -0.11 -3.27 -19.63
C ALA A 311 -1.12 -2.45 -20.47
N GLY A 312 -0.61 -1.45 -21.21
CA GLY A 312 -1.31 -0.54 -22.12
C GLY A 312 -2.58 -1.10 -22.77
N PRO A 313 -2.48 -2.19 -23.56
CA PRO A 313 -3.59 -2.68 -24.38
C PRO A 313 -4.79 -3.20 -23.59
N THR A 314 -4.60 -3.74 -22.39
CA THR A 314 -5.63 -4.47 -21.63
C THR A 314 -6.06 -3.79 -20.34
N LEU A 315 -5.31 -2.80 -19.86
CA LEU A 315 -5.53 -2.19 -18.56
C LEU A 315 -6.87 -1.45 -18.51
N GLU A 316 -7.72 -1.80 -17.54
CA GLU A 316 -9.05 -1.22 -17.33
C GLU A 316 -9.14 -0.40 -16.04
N ARG A 317 -8.37 -0.75 -15.00
CA ARG A 317 -8.26 0.04 -13.78
C ARG A 317 -6.82 0.14 -13.31
N LEU A 318 -6.44 1.35 -12.93
CA LEU A 318 -5.14 1.68 -12.39
C LEU A 318 -5.31 2.44 -11.09
N GLU A 319 -4.65 1.99 -10.03
CA GLU A 319 -4.62 2.68 -8.75
C GLU A 319 -3.17 2.90 -8.32
N LEU A 320 -2.83 4.15 -8.03
CA LEU A 320 -1.55 4.56 -7.48
C LEU A 320 -1.77 5.05 -6.05
N VAL A 321 -1.13 4.41 -5.08
CA VAL A 321 -1.22 4.75 -3.67
C VAL A 321 0.18 5.07 -3.18
N CYS A 322 0.36 6.25 -2.59
CA CYS A 322 1.68 6.79 -2.26
C CYS A 322 1.84 7.02 -0.75
N GLY A 323 1.01 6.36 0.05
CA GLY A 323 0.92 6.55 1.49
C GLY A 323 -0.48 6.26 2.02
N SER A 324 -0.70 6.61 3.29
CA SER A 324 -1.91 6.26 4.02
C SER A 324 -2.92 7.42 4.07
N SER A 325 -3.24 7.90 5.28
CA SER A 325 -4.22 8.97 5.52
C SER A 325 -3.67 10.39 5.37
N TRP A 326 -2.41 10.51 4.96
CA TRP A 326 -1.73 11.79 4.82
C TRP A 326 -0.78 11.74 3.63
N PRO A 327 -0.84 12.73 2.70
CA PRO A 327 0.12 12.80 1.61
C PRO A 327 1.55 12.87 2.19
N GLN A 328 2.46 12.07 1.64
CA GLN A 328 3.88 12.17 2.01
C GLN A 328 4.38 13.57 1.63
N LEU A 329 4.83 14.32 2.63
CA LEU A 329 5.43 15.64 2.45
C LEU A 329 6.82 15.44 1.84
N PRO A 330 7.07 15.90 0.61
CA PRO A 330 8.40 15.80 0.04
C PRO A 330 9.34 16.77 0.77
N SER A 331 10.60 16.38 0.87
CA SER A 331 11.64 17.24 1.44
C SER A 331 11.75 18.59 0.71
N ARG A 332 11.62 18.58 -0.63
CA ARG A 332 11.45 19.75 -1.51
C ARG A 332 10.68 19.38 -2.79
N GLY A 333 9.98 20.34 -3.39
CA GLY A 333 9.41 20.20 -4.74
C GLY A 333 8.00 19.59 -4.80
N VAL A 334 7.57 19.24 -6.01
CA VAL A 334 6.24 18.69 -6.32
C VAL A 334 6.41 17.36 -7.07
N HIS A 335 5.51 16.41 -6.86
CA HIS A 335 5.54 15.16 -7.61
C HIS A 335 4.99 15.33 -9.03
N LEU A 336 5.71 14.78 -10.00
CA LEU A 336 5.30 14.75 -11.40
C LEU A 336 4.91 13.33 -11.79
N LEU A 337 3.61 13.13 -12.04
CA LEU A 337 3.10 11.84 -12.53
C LEU A 337 3.74 11.43 -13.86
N GLY A 338 4.21 12.39 -14.64
CA GLY A 338 4.98 12.13 -15.86
C GLY A 338 6.22 11.25 -15.66
N LYS A 339 6.81 11.19 -14.46
CA LYS A 339 7.93 10.28 -14.15
C LYS A 339 7.54 8.80 -14.22
N ILE A 340 6.25 8.49 -14.02
CA ILE A 340 5.69 7.13 -14.06
C ILE A 340 4.89 6.91 -15.35
N PHE A 341 4.16 7.94 -15.80
CA PHE A 341 3.16 7.81 -16.86
C PHE A 341 3.52 8.54 -18.16
N ASN A 342 4.75 9.00 -18.39
CA ASN A 342 5.17 9.50 -19.70
C ASN A 342 6.14 8.52 -20.39
N HIS A 343 6.06 8.45 -21.71
CA HIS A 343 7.07 7.83 -22.55
C HIS A 343 8.43 8.49 -22.30
N LYS A 344 9.44 7.69 -21.95
CA LYS A 344 10.80 8.22 -21.69
C LYS A 344 11.38 9.02 -22.85
N GLU A 345 11.05 8.63 -24.08
CA GLU A 345 11.66 9.19 -25.29
C GLU A 345 10.97 10.46 -25.80
N THR A 346 9.69 10.66 -25.47
CA THR A 346 8.88 11.72 -26.09
C THR A 346 8.22 12.65 -25.08
N SER A 347 8.35 12.37 -23.79
CA SER A 347 7.66 13.07 -22.69
C SER A 347 6.14 13.13 -22.85
N LYS A 348 5.55 12.36 -23.78
CA LYS A 348 4.11 12.24 -23.97
C LYS A 348 3.53 11.28 -22.94
N SER A 349 2.37 11.60 -22.40
CA SER A 349 1.68 10.69 -21.49
C SER A 349 1.30 9.37 -22.17
N LEU A 350 1.48 8.28 -21.44
CA LEU A 350 1.03 6.94 -21.79
C LEU A 350 -0.48 6.98 -21.97
N SER A 351 -0.96 6.39 -23.06
CA SER A 351 -2.38 6.23 -23.34
C SER A 351 -2.79 4.79 -23.15
N PHE A 352 -3.82 4.57 -22.33
CA PHE A 352 -4.40 3.27 -22.03
C PHE A 352 -5.79 3.18 -22.70
N PRO A 353 -5.94 2.56 -23.89
CA PRO A 353 -7.16 2.63 -24.68
C PRO A 353 -8.42 2.05 -24.04
N ASN A 354 -8.25 1.23 -22.99
CA ASN A 354 -9.32 0.57 -22.27
C ASN A 354 -9.46 1.01 -20.80
N LEU A 355 -8.66 1.98 -20.35
CA LEU A 355 -8.69 2.45 -18.97
C LEU A 355 -10.02 3.14 -18.69
N ARG A 356 -10.79 2.57 -17.75
CA ARG A 356 -12.09 3.06 -17.31
C ARG A 356 -12.03 3.77 -15.97
N SER A 357 -11.08 3.38 -15.11
CA SER A 357 -10.97 3.88 -13.75
C SER A 357 -9.52 4.21 -13.40
N PHE A 358 -9.30 5.39 -12.83
CA PHE A 358 -8.02 5.78 -12.26
C PHE A 358 -8.20 6.20 -10.80
N GLY A 359 -7.35 5.70 -9.91
CA GLY A 359 -7.29 6.11 -8.51
C GLY A 359 -5.92 6.66 -8.15
N LEU A 360 -5.88 7.77 -7.43
CA LEU A 360 -4.67 8.33 -6.85
C LEU A 360 -4.88 8.60 -5.36
N VAL A 361 -3.98 8.11 -4.53
CA VAL A 361 -4.08 8.20 -3.08
C VAL A 361 -2.78 8.76 -2.49
N SER A 362 -2.91 9.73 -1.57
CA SER A 362 -1.83 10.19 -0.70
C SER A 362 -0.63 10.80 -1.43
N LEU A 363 -0.86 11.84 -2.25
CA LEU A 363 0.21 12.50 -3.04
C LEU A 363 0.03 14.01 -3.19
N ILE A 364 1.14 14.76 -3.15
CA ILE A 364 1.21 16.18 -3.55
C ILE A 364 1.60 16.25 -5.02
N VAL A 365 0.68 16.65 -5.90
CA VAL A 365 0.83 16.46 -7.35
C VAL A 365 0.65 17.76 -8.12
N SER A 366 1.44 17.92 -9.20
CA SER A 366 1.21 18.96 -10.20
C SER A 366 -0.14 18.73 -10.90
N THR A 367 -1.05 19.69 -10.79
CA THR A 367 -2.38 19.65 -11.43
C THR A 367 -2.25 19.51 -12.94
N THR A 368 -1.25 20.18 -13.54
CA THR A 368 -0.96 20.07 -14.97
C THR A 368 -0.59 18.65 -15.37
N SER A 369 0.35 18.02 -14.64
CA SER A 369 0.79 16.65 -14.94
C SER A 369 -0.33 15.63 -14.78
N LEU A 370 -1.21 15.83 -13.78
CA LEU A 370 -2.41 15.00 -13.60
C LEU A 370 -3.39 15.15 -14.77
N LEU A 371 -3.68 16.38 -15.21
CA LEU A 371 -4.59 16.63 -16.33
C LEU A 371 -4.03 16.12 -17.66
N GLU A 372 -2.73 16.28 -17.92
CA GLU A 372 -2.06 15.71 -19.10
C GLU A 372 -2.26 14.19 -19.17
N PHE A 373 -2.07 13.49 -18.04
CA PHE A 373 -2.31 12.07 -17.98
C PHE A 373 -3.77 11.71 -18.24
N LEU A 374 -4.72 12.35 -17.55
CA LEU A 374 -6.15 12.03 -17.66
C LEU A 374 -6.70 12.30 -19.06
N THR A 375 -6.28 13.40 -19.69
CA THR A 375 -6.70 13.78 -21.05
C THR A 375 -6.19 12.84 -22.13
N ALA A 376 -5.08 12.14 -21.88
CA ALA A 376 -4.57 11.11 -22.79
C ALA A 376 -5.40 9.80 -22.77
N GLN A 377 -6.39 9.67 -21.88
CA GLN A 377 -7.16 8.43 -21.70
C GLN A 377 -8.53 8.51 -22.40
N PRO A 378 -8.76 7.75 -23.50
CA PRO A 378 -9.94 7.95 -24.34
C PRO A 378 -11.26 7.43 -23.73
N LYS A 379 -11.20 6.50 -22.76
CA LYS A 379 -12.39 5.82 -22.19
C LYS A 379 -12.49 5.96 -20.67
N ILE A 380 -11.75 6.89 -20.07
CA ILE A 380 -11.75 7.07 -18.63
C ILE A 380 -13.11 7.61 -18.18
N ALA A 381 -13.81 6.85 -17.35
CA ALA A 381 -15.16 7.15 -16.89
C ALA A 381 -15.20 7.50 -15.40
N LYS A 382 -14.27 6.94 -14.61
CA LYS A 382 -14.16 7.17 -13.16
C LYS A 382 -12.76 7.65 -12.78
N VAL A 383 -12.71 8.69 -11.96
CA VAL A 383 -11.49 9.14 -11.28
C VAL A 383 -11.74 9.20 -9.77
N GLU A 384 -10.77 8.75 -8.99
CA GLU A 384 -10.83 8.70 -7.53
C GLU A 384 -9.58 9.36 -6.95
N PHE A 385 -9.78 10.34 -6.06
CA PHE A 385 -8.70 11.06 -5.39
C PHE A 385 -8.90 10.98 -3.88
N SER A 386 -7.93 10.42 -3.17
CA SER A 386 -7.96 10.38 -1.70
C SER A 386 -6.68 10.94 -1.11
N TYR A 387 -6.78 11.84 -0.13
CA TYR A 387 -5.58 12.40 0.51
C TYR A 387 -4.63 13.12 -0.49
N VAL A 388 -5.18 13.79 -1.50
CA VAL A 388 -4.42 14.43 -2.60
C VAL A 388 -4.32 15.94 -2.39
N TYR A 389 -3.16 16.51 -2.68
CA TYR A 389 -2.94 17.96 -2.71
C TYR A 389 -2.58 18.44 -4.12
N LEU A 390 -3.28 19.46 -4.61
CA LEU A 390 -3.05 20.06 -5.93
C LEU A 390 -2.07 21.24 -5.83
N ALA A 391 -0.91 21.07 -6.44
CA ALA A 391 0.26 21.91 -6.19
C ALA A 391 0.44 23.09 -7.17
N THR A 392 -0.31 23.13 -8.27
CA THR A 392 -0.08 24.09 -9.34
C THR A 392 -0.79 25.40 -9.09
N SER A 393 -0.06 26.52 -9.25
CA SER A 393 -0.65 27.84 -9.01
C SER A 393 -1.73 28.24 -10.03
N GLY A 394 -2.81 28.86 -9.56
CA GLY A 394 -4.06 29.10 -10.27
C GLY A 394 -4.92 27.86 -10.56
N MET A 395 -4.57 26.65 -10.09
CA MET A 395 -5.18 25.38 -10.54
C MET A 395 -5.67 24.50 -9.38
N GLY A 396 -6.67 24.99 -8.65
CA GLY A 396 -7.34 24.28 -7.57
C GLY A 396 -8.33 23.19 -8.00
N TRP A 397 -9.09 22.65 -7.03
CA TRP A 397 -10.06 21.57 -7.27
C TRP A 397 -11.18 21.95 -8.24
N GLU A 398 -11.63 23.20 -8.24
CA GLU A 398 -12.63 23.71 -9.19
C GLU A 398 -12.09 23.71 -10.63
N TYR A 399 -10.82 24.10 -10.80
CA TYR A 399 -10.13 24.06 -12.08
C TYR A 399 -9.98 22.63 -12.56
N LEU A 400 -9.46 21.72 -11.71
CA LEU A 400 -9.35 20.30 -12.02
C LEU A 400 -10.68 19.73 -12.48
N ALA A 401 -11.76 19.93 -11.71
CA ALA A 401 -13.09 19.41 -12.03
C ALA A 401 -13.64 19.93 -13.37
N SER A 402 -13.39 21.19 -13.70
CA SER A 402 -13.81 21.81 -14.96
C SER A 402 -12.99 21.33 -16.16
N ALA A 403 -11.70 21.01 -15.94
CA ALA A 403 -10.76 20.56 -16.95
C ALA A 403 -10.77 19.03 -17.19
N LEU A 404 -11.53 18.26 -16.40
CA LEU A 404 -11.63 16.81 -16.58
C LEU A 404 -12.18 16.45 -17.99
N PRO A 405 -11.63 15.43 -18.65
CA PRO A 405 -12.07 14.98 -19.97
C PRO A 405 -13.57 14.72 -20.03
N ALA A 406 -14.20 14.97 -21.19
CA ALA A 406 -15.63 14.76 -21.40
C ALA A 406 -16.11 13.34 -21.07
N SER A 407 -15.23 12.35 -21.22
CA SER A 407 -15.52 10.94 -20.91
C SER A 407 -15.70 10.66 -19.42
N VAL A 408 -15.18 11.52 -18.53
CA VAL A 408 -15.30 11.29 -17.08
C VAL A 408 -16.72 11.58 -16.63
N GLU A 409 -17.39 10.55 -16.13
CA GLU A 409 -18.77 10.56 -15.65
C GLU A 409 -18.83 10.67 -14.11
N THR A 410 -17.83 10.09 -13.44
CA THR A 410 -17.76 10.01 -11.97
C THR A 410 -16.41 10.51 -11.46
N LEU A 411 -16.46 11.51 -10.57
CA LEU A 411 -15.34 11.99 -9.78
C LEU A 411 -15.59 11.64 -8.32
N GLU A 412 -14.62 11.07 -7.65
CA GLU A 412 -14.71 10.75 -6.23
C GLU A 412 -13.57 11.41 -5.47
N VAL A 413 -13.90 12.06 -4.36
CA VAL A 413 -12.94 12.75 -3.51
C VAL A 413 -13.14 12.29 -2.06
N SER A 414 -12.06 11.89 -1.40
CA SER A 414 -12.10 11.49 0.02
C SER A 414 -10.89 11.91 0.84
N GLY A 415 -11.10 12.00 2.16
CA GLY A 415 -10.02 12.27 3.11
C GLY A 415 -9.56 13.72 3.06
N ARG A 416 -8.31 13.98 3.48
CA ARG A 416 -7.74 15.33 3.54
C ARG A 416 -7.28 15.80 2.18
N VAL A 417 -7.88 16.86 1.64
CA VAL A 417 -7.46 17.40 0.34
C VAL A 417 -7.18 18.89 0.42
N GLY A 418 -6.35 19.39 -0.50
CA GLY A 418 -5.97 20.80 -0.53
C GLY A 418 -5.53 21.27 -1.91
N HIS A 419 -5.38 22.58 -2.06
CA HIS A 419 -4.78 23.23 -3.22
C HIS A 419 -4.23 24.60 -2.81
N GLU A 420 -3.03 24.96 -3.27
CA GLU A 420 -2.36 26.28 -3.15
C GLU A 420 -2.27 27.04 -1.79
N PRO A 421 -1.31 27.98 -1.63
CA PRO A 421 -0.12 28.25 -2.45
C PRO A 421 1.14 27.57 -1.91
N ILE A 422 1.98 27.08 -2.83
CA ILE A 422 3.31 26.50 -2.57
C ILE A 422 4.36 27.59 -2.87
N ALA A 423 4.52 28.56 -1.96
CA ALA A 423 5.56 29.58 -2.07
C ALA A 423 6.34 29.68 -0.76
N GLY A 424 7.64 29.36 -0.82
CA GLY A 424 8.58 29.50 0.30
C GLY A 424 8.50 28.34 1.30
N PHE A 425 9.30 27.30 1.07
CA PHE A 425 9.64 26.37 2.13
C PHE A 425 10.79 26.95 2.96
N GLU A 426 10.47 27.52 4.13
CA GLU A 426 11.37 27.40 5.27
C GLU A 426 10.89 26.18 6.06
N THR A 427 11.75 25.19 6.20
CA THR A 427 11.50 24.05 7.10
C THR A 427 11.22 24.56 8.52
N PRO A 428 10.27 23.96 9.26
CA PRO A 428 9.52 22.74 8.93
C PRO A 428 8.20 22.96 8.19
N ILE A 429 7.89 22.02 7.30
CA ILE A 429 6.65 21.93 6.52
C ILE A 429 5.57 21.31 7.42
N ALA A 430 4.58 22.10 7.85
CA ALA A 430 3.52 21.56 8.71
C ALA A 430 2.36 20.97 7.90
N TYR A 431 1.77 19.85 8.36
CA TYR A 431 0.58 19.19 7.79
C TYR A 431 -0.70 20.05 7.76
N ASN A 432 -0.61 21.30 8.20
CA ASN A 432 -1.70 22.22 8.51
C ASN A 432 -2.47 22.71 7.27
N TRP A 433 -2.00 22.41 6.06
CA TRP A 433 -2.56 22.92 4.81
C TRP A 433 -3.61 22.01 4.16
N CYS A 434 -3.75 20.77 4.64
CA CYS A 434 -4.79 19.86 4.18
C CYS A 434 -5.92 19.80 5.22
N ALA A 435 -7.15 20.08 4.81
CA ALA A 435 -8.32 19.94 5.65
C ALA A 435 -9.10 18.66 5.29
N ASP A 436 -9.75 18.03 6.29
CA ASP A 436 -10.64 16.90 6.04
C ASP A 436 -11.76 17.32 5.08
N TRP A 437 -11.87 16.61 3.95
CA TRP A 437 -12.91 16.87 2.97
C TRP A 437 -14.27 16.55 3.59
N SER A 438 -15.08 17.57 3.71
CA SER A 438 -16.42 17.51 4.28
C SER A 438 -17.38 18.13 3.27
N TYR A 439 -18.35 17.32 2.81
CA TYR A 439 -19.36 17.78 1.86
C TYR A 439 -20.29 18.80 2.55
N PHE A 440 -19.91 20.08 2.54
CA PHE A 440 -20.78 21.18 2.92
C PHE A 440 -21.58 21.71 1.73
N GLY A 441 -22.08 20.84 0.86
CA GLY A 441 -23.00 21.20 -0.22
C GLY A 441 -22.56 22.27 -1.23
N ARG A 442 -21.30 22.77 -1.19
CA ARG A 442 -20.83 23.93 -1.97
C ARG A 442 -19.33 23.96 -2.32
N GLN A 443 -18.60 22.84 -2.37
CA GLN A 443 -17.16 22.86 -2.71
C GLN A 443 -16.81 22.49 -4.16
N LEU A 444 -17.79 22.06 -4.95
CA LEU A 444 -17.73 22.13 -6.42
C LEU A 444 -19.07 22.73 -6.83
N LEU A 445 -19.09 24.01 -7.19
CA LEU A 445 -20.30 24.70 -7.63
C LEU A 445 -20.93 23.89 -8.79
N THR A 446 -22.26 23.83 -8.85
CA THR A 446 -22.99 23.28 -10.01
C THR A 446 -22.55 23.89 -11.35
N GLU A 447 -21.95 25.08 -11.30
CA GLU A 447 -21.31 25.79 -12.42
C GLU A 447 -20.14 25.02 -13.05
N THR A 448 -19.50 24.11 -12.30
CA THR A 448 -18.46 23.20 -12.82
C THR A 448 -19.02 22.01 -13.61
N GLY A 449 -20.36 21.89 -13.72
CA GLY A 449 -21.02 20.79 -14.41
C GLY A 449 -21.09 19.49 -13.61
N TRP A 450 -20.92 19.54 -12.29
CA TRP A 450 -20.92 18.37 -11.41
C TRP A 450 -22.03 18.44 -10.36
N LYS A 451 -22.62 17.27 -10.06
CA LYS A 451 -23.59 17.08 -8.97
C LYS A 451 -23.00 16.15 -7.92
N GLY A 452 -22.67 16.71 -6.76
CA GLY A 452 -22.14 15.98 -5.61
C GLY A 452 -23.23 15.31 -4.76
N LYS A 453 -22.89 14.16 -4.18
CA LYS A 453 -23.64 13.48 -3.11
C LYS A 453 -22.66 12.93 -2.09
N GLY A 454 -22.92 13.16 -0.80
CA GLY A 454 -22.17 12.52 0.28
C GLY A 454 -22.33 11.00 0.22
N ALA A 455 -21.20 10.28 0.26
CA ALA A 455 -21.12 8.82 0.23
C ALA A 455 -20.53 8.23 1.54
N GLY A 456 -20.29 9.10 2.53
CA GLY A 456 -19.73 8.79 3.84
C GLY A 456 -19.41 10.09 4.60
N THR A 457 -18.81 9.99 5.79
CA THR A 457 -18.39 11.15 6.59
C THR A 457 -17.26 11.95 5.92
N THR A 458 -16.35 11.28 5.21
CA THR A 458 -15.16 11.87 4.57
C THR A 458 -15.09 11.60 3.07
N ARG A 459 -16.19 11.16 2.44
CA ARG A 459 -16.23 10.74 1.03
C ARG A 459 -17.36 11.42 0.28
N THR A 460 -17.03 12.04 -0.84
CA THR A 460 -17.99 12.67 -1.74
C THR A 460 -17.88 12.09 -3.14
N GLN A 461 -19.02 11.71 -3.71
CA GLN A 461 -19.11 11.29 -5.10
C GLN A 461 -19.78 12.40 -5.92
N PHE A 462 -19.14 12.79 -7.02
CA PHE A 462 -19.64 13.73 -8.00
C PHE A 462 -20.00 12.98 -9.28
N ARG A 463 -21.19 13.25 -9.82
CA ARG A 463 -21.61 12.80 -11.15
C ARG A 463 -21.70 13.98 -12.08
N ARG A 464 -21.23 13.83 -13.31
CA ARG A 464 -21.35 14.89 -14.31
C ARG A 464 -22.84 15.16 -14.60
N ILE A 465 -23.19 16.43 -14.71
CA ILE A 465 -24.51 16.86 -15.16
C ILE A 465 -24.49 16.71 -16.69
N GLU A 466 -25.23 15.73 -17.21
CA GLU A 466 -25.49 15.68 -18.64
C GLU A 466 -26.26 16.96 -19.00
N ASN A 467 -25.64 17.83 -19.80
CA ASN A 467 -26.40 18.87 -20.47
C ASN A 467 -27.36 18.13 -21.40
N SER A 468 -28.63 18.03 -21.00
CA SER A 468 -29.72 17.70 -21.91
C SER A 468 -29.68 18.73 -23.03
N SER A 469 -29.04 18.37 -24.12
CA SER A 469 -29.01 19.11 -25.37
C SER A 469 -30.44 19.27 -25.88
N ASN A 470 -30.85 20.53 -26.03
CA ASN A 470 -31.90 21.02 -26.93
C ASN A 470 -32.67 19.92 -27.69
N GLU A 471 -33.87 19.58 -27.21
CA GLU A 471 -34.96 19.30 -28.13
C GLU A 471 -35.55 20.68 -28.50
N GLU A 472 -35.55 20.95 -29.81
CA GLU A 472 -36.00 22.19 -30.46
C GLU A 472 -37.44 22.59 -30.13
#